data_AF-A0A6I3U6E7-F1
#
_entry.id   AF-A0A6I3U6E7-F1
#
_cell.length_a   1.000
_cell.length_b   1.000
_cell.length_c   1.000
_cell.angle_alpha   90.00
_cell.angle_beta   90.00
_cell.angle_gamma   90.00
#
_symmetry.space_group_name_H-M   'P 1'
#
loop_
_entity.id
_entity.type
_entity.pdbx_description
1 polymer ?
#
loop_
_entity_poly.entity_id
_entity_poly.type
_entity_poly.pdbx_seq_one_letter_code
_entity_poly.pdbx_strand_id
1 'polypeptide(L)'
;GLSATLNRCIEASSGEFIARMDDDDICYPERFERQVDYLFHHPEIDFVSSSIDIFDGEVVVGTRILLDFPSKKDLIWNSPFVHPVTMFRRDALLEVGGYRVSPETVRGQDYDLFMRLYSCEKKGGNILEPLFRYTIDQNT
;
A
#
# COMPACT_ATOMS: atom_id res chain seq x y z
N GLY A 1 3.86 18.58 -3.66
CA GLY A 1 2.73 17.67 -3.92
C GLY A 1 2.98 16.33 -3.26
N LEU A 2 1.96 15.49 -3.16
CA LEU A 2 1.99 14.22 -2.40
C LEU A 2 3.17 13.31 -2.78
N SER A 3 3.32 12.95 -4.06
CA SER A 3 4.41 12.06 -4.53
C SER A 3 5.81 12.55 -4.14
N ALA A 4 6.07 13.85 -4.28
CA ALA A 4 7.36 14.43 -3.92
C ALA A 4 7.63 14.37 -2.40
N THR A 5 6.60 14.54 -1.57
CA THR A 5 6.72 14.38 -0.11
C THR A 5 6.95 12.91 0.26
N LEU A 6 6.22 11.98 -0.36
CA LEU A 6 6.41 10.55 -0.13
C LEU A 6 7.84 10.10 -0.49
N ASN A 7 8.40 10.57 -1.60
CA ASN A 7 9.80 10.29 -1.96
C ASN A 7 10.79 10.81 -0.93
N ARG A 8 10.59 12.03 -0.40
CA ARG A 8 11.44 12.53 0.70
C ARG A 8 11.36 11.66 1.95
N CYS A 9 10.19 11.12 2.29
CA CYS A 9 10.05 10.19 3.42
C CYS A 9 10.77 8.85 3.15
N ILE A 10 10.72 8.34 1.91
CA ILE A 10 11.47 7.15 1.51
C ILE A 10 12.98 7.40 1.62
N GLU A 11 13.47 8.53 1.13
CA GLU A 11 14.89 8.92 1.23
C GLU A 11 15.35 9.03 2.68
N ALA A 12 14.53 9.61 3.56
CA ALA A 12 14.86 9.80 4.97
C ALA A 12 14.74 8.55 5.85
N SER A 13 14.05 7.51 5.38
CA SER A 13 13.88 6.26 6.13
C SER A 13 15.09 5.33 5.98
N SER A 14 15.27 4.40 6.93
CA SER A 14 16.40 3.46 6.96
C SER A 14 16.00 2.02 7.26
N GLY A 15 14.70 1.73 7.39
CA GLY A 15 14.19 0.39 7.65
C GLY A 15 14.29 -0.52 6.42
N GLU A 16 14.43 -1.82 6.67
CA GLU A 16 14.33 -2.85 5.62
C GLU A 16 12.96 -2.82 4.93
N PHE A 17 11.92 -2.54 5.72
CA PHE A 17 10.54 -2.37 5.26
C PHE A 17 10.09 -0.92 5.38
N ILE A 18 9.30 -0.50 4.39
CA ILE A 18 8.66 0.82 4.34
C ILE A 18 7.16 0.63 4.46
N ALA A 19 6.59 0.94 5.63
CA ALA A 19 5.16 0.98 5.83
C ALA A 19 4.60 2.35 5.44
N ARG A 20 3.70 2.39 4.46
CA ARG A 20 2.97 3.62 4.09
C ARG A 20 1.76 3.79 5.01
N MET A 21 1.38 5.03 5.31
CA MET A 21 0.14 5.39 6.01
C MET A 21 -0.27 6.83 5.64
N ASP A 22 -1.57 7.11 5.59
CA ASP A 22 -2.11 8.48 5.54
C ASP A 22 -2.35 9.04 6.94
N ASP A 23 -2.37 10.37 7.06
CA ASP A 23 -2.39 11.07 8.35
C ASP A 23 -3.76 11.02 9.06
N ASP A 24 -4.80 10.63 8.35
CA ASP A 24 -6.19 10.54 8.83
C ASP A 24 -6.68 9.11 9.11
N ASP A 25 -5.84 8.10 8.88
CA ASP A 25 -6.20 6.70 9.07
C ASP A 25 -5.78 6.13 10.45
N ILE A 26 -6.22 4.89 10.77
CA ILE A 26 -5.90 4.22 12.05
C ILE A 26 -5.37 2.80 11.80
N CYS A 27 -4.16 2.50 12.29
CA CYS A 27 -3.61 1.15 12.28
C CYS A 27 -4.20 0.28 13.40
N TYR A 28 -4.43 -1.00 13.12
CA TYR A 28 -4.57 -1.99 14.20
C TYR A 28 -3.22 -2.30 14.85
N PRO A 29 -3.18 -2.59 16.16
CA PRO A 29 -1.94 -2.78 16.91
C PRO A 29 -0.98 -3.81 16.30
N GLU A 30 -1.53 -4.87 15.71
CA GLU A 30 -0.84 -6.00 15.12
C GLU A 30 -0.39 -5.77 13.66
N ARG A 31 -0.74 -4.64 13.03
CA ARG A 31 -0.52 -4.41 11.60
C ARG A 31 0.93 -4.69 11.18
N PHE A 32 1.89 -4.03 11.84
CA PHE A 32 3.28 -4.13 11.43
C PHE A 32 3.87 -5.51 11.73
N GLU A 33 3.52 -6.14 12.85
CA GLU A 33 3.92 -7.51 13.17
C GLU A 33 3.46 -8.47 12.07
N ARG A 34 2.17 -8.41 11.71
CA ARG A 34 1.57 -9.27 10.68
C ARG A 34 2.19 -9.06 9.30
N GLN A 35 2.45 -7.81 8.92
CA GLN A 35 3.03 -7.50 7.61
C GLN A 35 4.51 -7.88 7.50
N VAL A 36 5.28 -7.64 8.56
CA VAL A 36 6.67 -8.09 8.63
C VAL A 36 6.74 -9.61 8.61
N ASP A 37 5.91 -10.30 9.40
CA ASP A 37 5.85 -11.75 9.45
C ASP A 37 5.50 -12.36 8.07
N TYR A 38 4.53 -11.76 7.38
CA TYR A 38 4.17 -12.17 6.02
C TYR A 38 5.35 -12.01 5.05
N LEU A 39 5.98 -10.84 4.99
CA LEU A 39 7.13 -10.63 4.10
C LEU A 39 8.31 -11.53 4.48
N PHE A 40 8.55 -11.76 5.77
CA PHE A 40 9.61 -12.64 6.24
C PHE A 40 9.43 -14.09 5.75
N HIS A 41 8.21 -14.62 5.84
CA HIS A 41 7.89 -15.98 5.41
C HIS A 41 7.68 -16.15 3.89
N HIS A 42 7.52 -15.04 3.16
CA HIS A 42 7.34 -15.00 1.71
C HIS A 42 8.43 -14.15 1.04
N PRO A 43 9.69 -14.65 0.94
CA PRO A 43 10.80 -13.91 0.34
C PRO A 43 10.60 -13.56 -1.15
N GLU A 44 9.71 -14.26 -1.84
CA GLU A 44 9.30 -13.99 -3.23
C GLU A 44 8.31 -12.83 -3.38
N ILE A 45 7.78 -12.29 -2.26
CA ILE A 45 6.87 -11.15 -2.23
C ILE A 45 7.65 -9.88 -1.89
N ASP A 46 7.45 -8.86 -2.71
CA ASP A 46 8.14 -7.57 -2.63
C ASP A 46 7.39 -6.54 -1.79
N PHE A 47 6.07 -6.69 -1.69
CA PHE A 47 5.22 -5.82 -0.89
C PHE A 47 3.93 -6.52 -0.47
N VAL A 48 3.36 -6.10 0.65
CA VAL A 48 2.13 -6.64 1.21
C VAL A 48 1.18 -5.53 1.59
N SER A 49 -0.09 -5.65 1.23
CA SER A 49 -1.18 -4.82 1.74
C SER A 49 -2.10 -5.69 2.60
N SER A 50 -3.17 -5.13 3.13
CA SER A 50 -4.21 -5.92 3.80
C SER A 50 -5.59 -5.45 3.38
N SER A 51 -6.58 -6.27 3.65
CA SER A 51 -7.95 -5.80 3.77
C SER A 51 -8.04 -4.64 4.76
N ILE A 52 -9.10 -3.85 4.65
CA ILE A 52 -9.33 -2.67 5.48
C ILE A 52 -10.78 -2.63 5.93
N ASP A 53 -10.98 -2.02 7.09
CA ASP A 53 -12.29 -1.53 7.51
C ASP A 53 -12.45 -0.09 7.03
N ILE A 54 -13.64 0.24 6.52
CA ILE A 54 -14.01 1.59 6.10
C ILE A 54 -14.61 2.28 7.33
N PHE A 55 -14.06 3.45 7.69
CA PHE A 55 -14.37 4.17 8.92
C PHE A 55 -14.87 5.58 8.60
N ASP A 56 -15.99 5.98 9.17
CA ASP A 56 -16.63 7.29 8.90
C ASP A 56 -16.25 8.38 9.90
N GLY A 57 -15.28 8.10 10.78
CA GLY A 57 -14.89 8.96 11.90
C GLY A 57 -15.47 8.53 13.26
N GLU A 58 -16.55 7.75 13.27
CA GLU A 58 -17.21 7.28 14.51
C GLU A 58 -17.29 5.76 14.58
N VAL A 59 -17.70 5.11 13.48
CA VAL A 59 -17.93 3.66 13.40
C VAL A 59 -17.36 3.05 12.13
N VAL A 60 -17.15 1.73 12.15
CA VAL A 60 -16.84 0.97 10.95
C VAL A 60 -18.14 0.77 10.16
N VAL A 61 -18.15 1.25 8.91
CA VAL A 61 -19.32 1.23 8.01
C VAL A 61 -19.22 0.18 6.90
N GLY A 62 -18.08 -0.49 6.78
CA GLY A 62 -17.88 -1.58 5.84
C GLY A 62 -16.48 -2.17 5.91
N THR A 63 -16.25 -3.22 5.13
CA THR A 63 -14.94 -3.87 5.03
C THR A 63 -14.64 -4.13 3.55
N ARG A 64 -13.45 -3.76 3.11
CA ARG A 64 -12.94 -4.09 1.77
C ARG A 64 -12.02 -5.28 1.89
N ILE A 65 -12.48 -6.43 1.42
CA ILE A 65 -11.67 -7.65 1.33
C ILE A 65 -10.90 -7.64 0.01
N LEU A 66 -9.58 -7.88 0.09
CA LEU A 66 -8.70 -7.90 -1.07
C LEU A 66 -8.53 -9.31 -1.65
N LEU A 67 -7.93 -9.38 -2.84
CA LEU A 67 -7.48 -10.64 -3.44
C LEU A 67 -6.14 -11.04 -2.84
N ASP A 68 -5.96 -12.28 -2.43
CA ASP A 68 -4.74 -12.77 -1.75
C ASP A 68 -3.44 -12.52 -2.57
N PHE A 69 -3.39 -13.00 -3.80
CA PHE A 69 -2.24 -12.84 -4.71
C PHE A 69 -2.65 -12.19 -6.03
N PRO A 70 -2.68 -10.85 -6.12
CA PRO A 70 -3.03 -10.18 -7.35
C PRO A 70 -2.03 -10.43 -8.48
N SER A 71 -2.53 -10.52 -9.70
CA SER A 71 -1.74 -10.65 -10.93
C SER A 71 -1.68 -9.32 -11.70
N LYS A 72 -0.83 -9.27 -12.74
CA LYS A 72 -0.79 -8.13 -13.68
C LYS A 72 -2.16 -7.80 -14.30
N LYS A 73 -3.04 -8.79 -14.46
CA LYS A 73 -4.37 -8.60 -15.07
C LYS A 73 -5.32 -7.88 -14.12
N ASP A 74 -5.16 -8.07 -12.81
CA ASP A 74 -6.04 -7.46 -11.81
C ASP A 74 -5.82 -5.94 -11.75
N LEU A 75 -4.58 -5.50 -12.02
CA LEU A 75 -4.15 -4.10 -12.15
C LEU A 75 -4.63 -3.41 -13.45
N ILE A 76 -5.42 -4.05 -14.31
CA ILE A 76 -5.93 -3.38 -15.52
C ILE A 76 -7.14 -2.52 -15.18
N TRP A 77 -8.02 -3.04 -14.33
CA TRP A 77 -9.35 -2.45 -14.08
C TRP A 77 -9.46 -1.76 -12.74
N ASN A 78 -8.68 -2.16 -11.74
CA ASN A 78 -8.69 -1.55 -10.42
C ASN A 78 -7.35 -1.79 -9.70
N SER A 79 -7.05 -1.02 -8.66
CA SER A 79 -5.94 -1.34 -7.77
C SER A 79 -6.35 -2.49 -6.83
N PRO A 80 -5.70 -3.66 -6.88
CA PRO A 80 -6.00 -4.77 -5.97
C PRO A 80 -5.33 -4.58 -4.60
N PHE A 81 -4.67 -3.45 -4.38
CA PHE A 81 -3.99 -3.08 -3.14
C PHE A 81 -4.61 -1.81 -2.57
N VAL A 82 -4.46 -1.63 -1.26
CA VAL A 82 -4.86 -0.41 -0.56
C VAL A 82 -3.60 0.34 -0.17
N HIS A 83 -3.39 1.49 -0.81
CA HIS A 83 -2.17 2.28 -0.66
C HIS A 83 -1.81 2.56 0.82
N PRO A 84 -2.72 3.06 1.68
CA PRO A 84 -2.36 3.46 3.06
C PRO A 84 -2.03 2.33 4.01
N VAL A 85 -2.32 1.09 3.62
CA VAL A 85 -1.96 -0.07 4.43
C VAL A 85 -0.81 -0.85 3.82
N THR A 86 -0.24 -0.44 2.68
CA THR A 86 0.82 -1.22 2.03
C THR A 86 2.17 -1.06 2.75
N MET A 87 2.85 -2.18 2.98
CA MET A 87 4.25 -2.28 3.39
C MET A 87 5.10 -2.83 2.25
N PHE A 88 6.21 -2.17 1.94
CA PHE A 88 7.11 -2.53 0.85
C PHE A 88 8.46 -3.00 1.41
N ARG A 89 9.10 -3.97 0.75
CA ARG A 89 10.57 -4.08 0.83
C ARG A 89 11.17 -2.80 0.27
N ARG A 90 12.10 -2.19 1.02
CA ARG A 90 12.73 -0.92 0.62
C ARG A 90 13.36 -1.02 -0.77
N ASP A 91 14.11 -2.10 -1.02
CA ASP A 91 14.85 -2.26 -2.28
C ASP A 91 13.92 -2.35 -3.49
N ALA A 92 12.77 -3.04 -3.37
CA ALA A 92 11.80 -3.12 -4.46
C ALA A 92 11.21 -1.75 -4.83
N LEU A 93 10.98 -0.90 -3.83
CA LEU A 93 10.49 0.47 -4.02
C LEU A 93 11.56 1.37 -4.67
N LEU A 94 12.82 1.22 -4.26
CA LEU A 94 13.95 2.00 -4.79
C LEU A 94 14.29 1.60 -6.23
N GLU A 95 14.20 0.31 -6.56
CA GLU A 95 14.48 -0.20 -7.91
C GLU A 95 13.55 0.41 -8.97
N VAL A 96 12.29 0.69 -8.60
CA VAL A 96 11.34 1.38 -9.49
C VAL A 96 11.42 2.91 -9.40
N GLY A 97 12.28 3.46 -8.55
CA GLY A 97 12.48 4.90 -8.39
C GLY A 97 11.42 5.61 -7.52
N GLY A 98 10.75 4.89 -6.61
CA GLY A 98 9.72 5.46 -5.73
C GLY A 98 8.47 5.93 -6.49
N TYR A 99 7.83 7.01 -6.02
CA TYR A 99 6.66 7.61 -6.66
C TYR A 99 7.08 8.51 -7.82
N ARG A 100 6.46 8.35 -9.00
CA ARG A 100 6.66 9.28 -10.11
C ARG A 100 6.09 10.65 -9.75
N VAL A 101 6.85 11.71 -10.04
CA VAL A 101 6.42 13.10 -9.87
C VAL A 101 6.18 13.68 -11.25
N SER A 102 4.96 13.53 -11.77
CA SER A 102 4.58 14.07 -13.07
C SER A 102 3.11 14.50 -13.10
N PRO A 103 2.69 15.39 -14.02
CA PRO A 103 1.29 15.79 -14.16
C PRO A 103 0.33 14.61 -14.39
N GLU A 104 0.78 13.56 -15.09
CA GLU A 104 -0.02 12.37 -15.43
C GLU A 104 -0.30 11.46 -14.22
N THR A 105 0.47 11.61 -13.14
CA THR A 105 0.38 10.77 -11.94
C THR A 105 -0.27 11.48 -10.76
N VAL A 106 -0.75 12.72 -10.96
CA VAL A 106 -1.50 13.45 -9.94
C VAL A 106 -2.81 12.71 -9.64
N ARG A 107 -3.02 12.33 -8.37
CA ARG A 107 -4.14 11.51 -7.88
C ARG A 107 -4.16 10.05 -8.38
N GLY A 108 -3.12 9.61 -9.10
CA GLY A 108 -2.94 8.23 -9.54
C GLY A 108 -1.54 7.68 -9.24
N GLN A 109 -0.82 8.32 -8.32
CA GLN A 109 0.57 8.01 -8.01
C GLN A 109 0.77 6.61 -7.41
N ASP A 110 -0.24 6.10 -6.72
CA ASP A 110 -0.27 4.76 -6.13
C ASP A 110 -0.50 3.70 -7.21
N TYR A 111 -1.45 3.92 -8.11
CA TYR A 111 -1.71 3.01 -9.22
C TYR A 111 -0.54 2.95 -10.20
N ASP A 112 0.08 4.09 -10.52
CA ASP A 112 1.33 4.15 -11.29
C ASP A 112 2.46 3.36 -10.61
N LEU A 113 2.59 3.48 -9.28
CA LEU A 113 3.61 2.74 -8.53
C LEU A 113 3.37 1.22 -8.63
N PHE A 114 2.15 0.75 -8.38
CA PHE A 114 1.85 -0.68 -8.46
C PHE A 114 2.05 -1.24 -9.88
N MET A 115 1.63 -0.50 -10.91
CA MET A 115 1.89 -0.88 -12.30
C MET A 115 3.38 -0.99 -12.61
N ARG A 116 4.20 -0.04 -12.14
CA ARG A 116 5.65 -0.08 -12.33
C ARG A 116 6.30 -1.24 -11.61
N LEU A 117 5.92 -1.50 -10.37
CA LEU A 117 6.38 -2.67 -9.60
C LEU A 117 6.12 -3.97 -10.40
N TYR A 118 4.89 -4.17 -10.87
CA TYR A 118 4.56 -5.35 -11.68
C TYR A 118 5.23 -5.36 -13.07
N SER A 119 5.53 -4.20 -13.65
CA SER A 119 6.31 -4.12 -14.91
C SER A 119 7.77 -4.55 -14.73
N CYS A 120 8.30 -4.44 -13.51
CA CYS A 120 9.63 -4.90 -13.10
C CYS A 120 9.61 -6.30 -12.47
N GLU A 121 8.56 -7.09 -12.75
CA GLU A 121 8.36 -8.45 -12.23
C GLU A 121 8.28 -8.56 -10.69
N LYS A 122 8.05 -7.45 -10.00
CA LYS A 122 7.79 -7.46 -8.55
C LYS A 122 6.43 -8.05 -8.24
N LYS A 123 6.29 -8.68 -7.08
CA LYS A 123 5.06 -9.36 -6.65
C LYS A 123 4.48 -8.74 -5.39
N GLY A 124 3.17 -8.53 -5.39
CA GLY A 124 2.41 -8.11 -4.22
C GLY A 124 1.58 -9.25 -3.64
N GLY A 125 1.44 -9.27 -2.31
CA GLY A 125 0.47 -10.11 -1.59
C GLY A 125 -0.50 -9.27 -0.78
N ASN A 126 -1.58 -9.88 -0.30
CA ASN A 126 -2.55 -9.25 0.60
C ASN A 126 -2.88 -10.15 1.78
N ILE A 127 -2.81 -9.59 2.99
CA ILE A 127 -3.38 -10.22 4.19
C ILE A 127 -4.90 -10.00 4.15
N LEU A 128 -5.68 -11.08 4.21
CA LEU A 128 -7.13 -11.00 4.02
C LEU A 128 -7.88 -10.44 5.22
N GLU A 129 -7.27 -10.46 6.41
CA GLU A 129 -7.82 -9.83 7.60
C GLU A 129 -7.62 -8.30 7.57
N PRO A 130 -8.62 -7.51 7.99
CA PRO A 130 -8.44 -6.08 8.18
C PRO A 130 -7.37 -5.78 9.22
N LEU A 131 -6.37 -4.97 8.86
CA LEU A 131 -5.32 -4.50 9.78
C LEU A 131 -5.33 -2.98 9.98
N PHE A 132 -6.38 -2.33 9.47
CA PHE A 132 -6.37 -0.89 9.25
C PHE A 132 -7.79 -0.36 9.04
N ARG A 133 -8.07 0.81 9.63
CA ARG A 133 -9.27 1.60 9.35
C ARG A 133 -8.92 2.72 8.39
N TYR A 134 -9.53 2.66 7.22
CA TYR A 134 -9.45 3.68 6.18
C TYR A 134 -10.55 4.72 6.42
N THR A 135 -10.15 5.96 6.69
CA THR A 135 -11.09 7.03 6.99
C THR A 135 -11.70 7.59 5.70
N ILE A 136 -13.02 7.73 5.68
CA ILE A 136 -13.75 8.43 4.62
C ILE A 136 -14.37 9.72 5.17
N ASP A 137 -14.26 10.81 4.40
CA ASP A 137 -14.98 12.04 4.72
C ASP A 137 -16.45 11.87 4.32
N GLN A 138 -17.37 12.13 5.25
CA GLN A 138 -18.81 12.07 5.01
C GLN A 138 -19.30 13.15 4.03
N ASN A 139 -18.46 14.12 3.66
CA ASN A 139 -18.81 15.24 2.79
C ASN A 139 -18.40 15.08 1.31
N THR A 140 -17.98 13.88 0.88
CA THR A 140 -17.59 13.63 -0.53
C THR A 140 -18.32 12.45 -1.15
#